data_AF-A0A4R5FBR9-F1
#
_entry.id   AF-A0A4R5FBR9-F1
#
_cell.length_a   1.000
_cell.length_b   1.000
_cell.length_c   1.000
_cell.angle_alpha   90.00
_cell.angle_beta   90.00
_cell.angle_gamma   90.00
#
_symmetry.space_group_name_H-M   'P 1'
#
loop_
_entity.id
_entity.type
_entity.pdbx_description
1 polymer ?
#
loop_
_entity_poly.entity_id
_entity_poly.type
_entity_poly.pdbx_seq_one_letter_code
_entity_poly.pdbx_strand_id
1 'polypeptide(L)'
;MGLDTFFAEEDEAAKILRDHWVSIDDYIVNDDGSIDVIGNVKFSKTSSFLTEIPLIFNKVSGDFDCSNLNLKSLKNSPIEVGGTFDCTYNQLSTLEYLPKKAKGFIFDNTVKSIFTGGINSNFEKVLMMFRTNDPKLIGLQKIITDNAIYLPTIFKYQNYYEVWNNDKSFNEQKFNELIDDIKDGLE
;
A
#
# COMPACT_ATOMS: atom_id res chain seq x y z
N MET A 1 -37.98 -25.29 15.48
CA MET A 1 -38.26 -24.16 14.57
C MET A 1 -37.39 -23.01 15.06
N GLY A 2 -36.34 -22.55 14.40
CA GLY A 2 -35.53 -22.99 13.28
C GLY A 2 -34.18 -22.30 13.50
N LEU A 3 -33.09 -23.05 13.30
CA LEU A 3 -31.73 -22.52 13.35
C LEU A 3 -31.53 -21.64 12.10
N ASP A 4 -31.58 -20.32 12.27
CA ASP A 4 -31.13 -19.35 11.27
C ASP A 4 -30.48 -18.19 12.02
N THR A 5 -29.25 -18.39 12.49
CA THR A 5 -28.42 -17.29 13.00
C THR A 5 -26.95 -17.62 12.76
N PHE A 6 -26.26 -16.74 12.02
CA PHE A 6 -24.80 -16.55 11.97
C PHE A 6 -23.87 -17.27 10.96
N PHE A 7 -24.34 -17.85 9.85
CA PHE A 7 -23.42 -18.40 8.81
C PHE A 7 -23.23 -17.53 7.56
N ALA A 8 -23.88 -16.36 7.44
CA ALA A 8 -23.91 -15.62 6.17
C ALA A 8 -22.66 -14.78 5.85
N GLU A 9 -21.89 -14.29 6.83
CA GLU A 9 -20.78 -13.32 6.60
C GLU A 9 -19.43 -13.98 6.28
N GLU A 10 -19.05 -15.07 6.97
CA GLU A 10 -17.84 -15.84 6.62
C GLU A 10 -17.97 -16.50 5.24
N ASP A 11 -19.18 -16.95 4.87
CA ASP A 11 -19.46 -17.54 3.56
C ASP A 11 -19.26 -16.53 2.41
N GLU A 12 -19.55 -15.25 2.65
CA GLU A 12 -19.37 -14.19 1.66
C GLU A 12 -17.88 -13.88 1.44
N ALA A 13 -17.11 -13.69 2.51
CA ALA A 13 -15.66 -13.49 2.40
C ALA A 13 -14.99 -14.69 1.71
N ALA A 14 -15.34 -15.92 2.12
CA ALA A 14 -14.83 -17.14 1.50
C ALA A 14 -15.19 -17.23 0.01
N LYS A 15 -16.39 -16.80 -0.38
CA LYS A 15 -16.81 -16.75 -1.78
C LYS A 15 -16.00 -15.71 -2.56
N ILE A 16 -15.83 -14.50 -2.04
CA ILE A 16 -15.06 -13.43 -2.68
C ILE A 16 -13.60 -13.88 -2.90
N LEU A 17 -12.98 -14.51 -1.90
CA LEU A 17 -11.62 -15.06 -2.00
C LEU A 17 -11.51 -16.08 -3.15
N ARG A 18 -12.48 -17.00 -3.26
CA ARG A 18 -12.53 -18.00 -4.34
C ARG A 18 -12.77 -17.36 -5.71
N ASP A 19 -13.72 -16.44 -5.82
CA ASP A 19 -14.12 -15.82 -7.10
C ASP A 19 -13.03 -14.90 -7.66
N HIS A 20 -12.18 -14.33 -6.79
CA HIS A 20 -11.08 -13.43 -7.17
C HIS A 20 -9.68 -14.06 -7.08
N TRP A 21 -9.60 -15.35 -6.76
CA TRP A 21 -8.37 -16.14 -6.61
C TRP A 21 -7.34 -15.48 -5.68
N VAL A 22 -7.81 -15.09 -4.49
CA VAL A 22 -6.98 -14.56 -3.41
C VAL A 22 -6.66 -15.71 -2.46
N SER A 23 -5.37 -15.97 -2.25
CA SER A 23 -4.87 -16.95 -1.31
C SER A 23 -4.59 -16.27 0.02
N ILE A 24 -5.27 -16.73 1.06
CA ILE A 24 -5.00 -16.37 2.46
C ILE A 24 -5.01 -17.63 3.31
N ASP A 25 -4.20 -17.66 4.36
CA ASP A 25 -4.03 -18.85 5.21
C ASP A 25 -5.24 -19.02 6.16
N ASP A 26 -5.36 -18.11 7.13
CA ASP A 26 -6.46 -18.05 8.09
C ASP A 26 -6.87 -16.58 8.31
N TYR A 27 -8.13 -16.34 8.65
CA TYR A 27 -8.66 -14.99 8.77
C TYR A 27 -9.88 -14.89 9.69
N ILE A 28 -10.10 -13.68 10.19
CA ILE A 28 -11.25 -13.30 11.01
C ILE A 28 -11.98 -12.18 10.28
N VAL A 29 -13.30 -12.33 10.13
CA VAL A 29 -14.18 -11.24 9.70
C VAL A 29 -14.58 -10.45 10.93
N ASN A 30 -14.25 -9.16 10.97
CA ASN A 30 -14.59 -8.25 12.05
C ASN A 30 -16.05 -7.78 11.94
N ASP A 31 -16.61 -7.25 13.03
CA ASP A 31 -17.99 -6.71 13.07
C ASP A 31 -18.25 -5.58 12.05
N ASP A 32 -17.21 -4.90 11.57
CA ASP A 32 -17.30 -3.86 10.53
C ASP A 32 -17.13 -4.40 9.10
N GLY A 33 -17.04 -5.73 8.96
CA GLY A 33 -16.82 -6.43 7.69
C GLY A 33 -15.37 -6.42 7.20
N SER A 34 -14.44 -5.81 7.94
CA SER A 34 -13.01 -5.87 7.59
C SER A 34 -12.38 -7.21 7.96
N ILE A 35 -11.27 -7.55 7.30
CA ILE A 35 -10.61 -8.84 7.42
C ILE A 35 -9.26 -8.69 8.13
N ASP A 36 -9.11 -9.42 9.24
CA ASP A 36 -7.83 -9.65 9.91
C ASP A 36 -7.25 -10.99 9.43
N VAL A 37 -6.02 -10.99 8.90
CA VAL A 37 -5.38 -12.19 8.34
C VAL A 37 -4.24 -12.69 9.23
N ILE A 38 -4.29 -13.96 9.56
CA ILE A 38 -3.26 -14.72 10.26
C ILE A 38 -2.44 -15.45 9.20
N GLY A 39 -1.32 -14.84 8.77
CA GLY A 39 -0.52 -15.31 7.64
C GLY A 39 -0.43 -14.29 6.53
N ASN A 40 -0.22 -14.77 5.31
CA ASN A 40 0.03 -13.92 4.14
C ASN A 40 -1.24 -13.71 3.32
N VAL A 41 -1.28 -12.60 2.59
CA VAL A 41 -2.24 -12.35 1.51
C VAL A 41 -1.51 -12.34 0.18
N LYS A 42 -1.97 -13.18 -0.75
CA LYS A 42 -1.41 -13.25 -2.09
C LYS A 42 -2.48 -13.35 -3.15
N PHE A 43 -2.39 -12.50 -4.15
CA PHE A 43 -3.26 -12.57 -5.33
C PHE A 43 -2.63 -13.50 -6.37
N SER A 44 -3.44 -14.35 -7.00
CA SER A 44 -2.97 -15.18 -8.11
C SER A 44 -2.53 -14.30 -9.28
N LYS A 45 -1.52 -14.74 -10.05
CA LYS A 45 -1.15 -14.11 -11.32
C LYS A 45 -2.32 -14.04 -12.31
N THR A 46 -3.27 -14.95 -12.19
CA THR A 46 -4.48 -14.98 -13.01
C THR A 46 -5.49 -13.90 -12.60
N SER A 47 -5.36 -13.32 -11.41
CA SER A 47 -6.21 -12.23 -10.89
C SER A 47 -5.88 -10.86 -11.49
N SER A 48 -5.05 -10.79 -12.54
CA SER A 48 -4.65 -9.52 -13.16
C SER A 48 -5.81 -8.69 -13.70
N PHE A 49 -7.01 -9.26 -13.86
CA PHE A 49 -8.23 -8.52 -14.19
C PHE A 49 -8.71 -7.58 -13.07
N LEU A 50 -8.25 -7.76 -11.83
CA LEU A 50 -8.62 -6.92 -10.69
C LEU A 50 -8.13 -5.49 -10.86
N THR A 51 -9.06 -4.54 -10.72
CA THR A 51 -8.78 -3.10 -10.68
C THR A 51 -8.90 -2.49 -9.28
N GLU A 52 -9.41 -3.27 -8.33
CA GLU A 52 -9.57 -2.92 -6.92
C GLU A 52 -9.37 -4.17 -6.05
N ILE A 53 -9.01 -3.97 -4.78
CA ILE A 53 -8.90 -5.03 -3.79
C ILE A 53 -10.33 -5.43 -3.36
N PRO A 54 -10.72 -6.72 -3.49
CA PRO A 54 -12.12 -7.14 -3.42
C PRO A 54 -12.66 -7.29 -2.00
N LEU A 55 -11.80 -7.17 -0.98
CA LEU A 55 -12.12 -7.26 0.44
C LEU A 55 -11.52 -6.06 1.17
N ILE A 56 -12.13 -5.64 2.27
CA ILE A 56 -11.60 -4.61 3.15
C ILE A 56 -10.64 -5.29 4.13
N PHE A 57 -9.33 -5.14 3.94
CA PHE A 57 -8.36 -5.67 4.90
C PHE A 57 -8.11 -4.66 6.02
N ASN A 58 -7.93 -5.15 7.25
CA ASN A 58 -7.57 -4.33 8.40
C ASN A 58 -6.14 -4.64 8.86
N LYS A 59 -5.88 -5.86 9.36
CA LYS A 59 -4.53 -6.29 9.77
C LYS A 59 -4.09 -7.55 9.05
N VAL A 60 -2.80 -7.62 8.71
CA VAL A 60 -2.20 -8.82 8.11
C VAL A 60 -0.93 -9.11 8.89
N SER A 61 -0.81 -10.30 9.48
CA SER A 61 0.37 -10.64 10.30
C SER A 61 1.61 -11.03 9.48
N GLY A 62 1.43 -11.48 8.24
CA GLY A 62 2.48 -11.79 7.28
C GLY A 62 2.65 -10.71 6.21
N ASP A 63 3.00 -11.15 5.00
CA ASP A 63 3.15 -10.31 3.81
C ASP A 63 1.79 -10.04 3.14
N PHE A 64 1.68 -8.88 2.49
CA PHE A 64 0.56 -8.52 1.63
C PHE A 64 1.08 -8.22 0.22
N ASP A 65 0.96 -9.21 -0.68
CA ASP A 65 1.43 -9.12 -2.06
C ASP A 65 0.25 -8.89 -3.00
N CYS A 66 -0.01 -7.62 -3.32
CA CYS A 66 -0.95 -7.19 -4.35
C CYS A 66 -0.24 -6.75 -5.65
N SER A 67 0.97 -7.26 -5.89
CA SER A 67 1.73 -6.95 -7.09
C SER A 67 1.09 -7.55 -8.35
N ASN A 68 1.40 -6.97 -9.51
CA ASN A 68 1.02 -7.48 -10.83
C ASN A 68 -0.49 -7.61 -11.07
N LEU A 69 -1.26 -6.69 -10.50
CA LEU A 69 -2.68 -6.50 -10.79
C LEU A 69 -2.87 -5.26 -11.69
N ASN A 70 -4.11 -4.83 -11.90
CA ASN A 70 -4.44 -3.58 -12.60
C ASN A 70 -5.02 -2.55 -11.63
N LEU A 71 -4.58 -2.54 -10.37
CA LEU A 71 -5.10 -1.66 -9.34
C LEU A 71 -4.86 -0.19 -9.71
N LYS A 72 -5.91 0.62 -9.56
CA LYS A 72 -5.84 2.09 -9.76
C LYS A 72 -5.71 2.85 -8.44
N SER A 73 -6.00 2.20 -7.33
CA SER A 73 -5.84 2.72 -5.97
C SER A 73 -5.53 1.57 -5.01
N LEU A 74 -4.96 1.87 -3.84
CA LEU A 74 -4.78 0.92 -2.75
C LEU A 74 -5.97 0.89 -1.79
N LYS A 75 -7.13 1.42 -2.18
CA LYS A 75 -8.34 1.37 -1.36
C LYS A 75 -8.61 -0.08 -0.93
N ASN A 76 -9.04 -0.25 0.31
CA ASN A 76 -9.27 -1.54 0.97
C ASN A 76 -7.99 -2.32 1.35
N SER A 77 -6.79 -1.74 1.18
CA SER A 77 -5.54 -2.31 1.72
C SER A 77 -5.54 -2.32 3.26
N PRO A 78 -4.77 -3.24 3.88
CA PRO A 78 -4.62 -3.28 5.33
C PRO A 78 -4.02 -1.97 5.89
N ILE A 79 -4.41 -1.65 7.12
CA ILE A 79 -3.86 -0.52 7.88
C ILE A 79 -2.50 -0.91 8.49
N GLU A 80 -2.30 -2.18 8.83
CA GLU A 80 -1.04 -2.72 9.38
C GLU A 80 -0.67 -4.06 8.73
N VAL A 81 0.62 -4.21 8.37
CA VAL A 81 1.19 -5.44 7.81
C VAL A 81 2.39 -5.87 8.66
N GLY A 82 2.42 -7.12 9.11
CA GLY A 82 3.50 -7.65 9.95
C GLY A 82 4.76 -8.00 9.17
N GLY A 83 4.65 -8.18 7.85
CA GLY A 83 5.72 -8.40 6.89
C GLY A 83 5.88 -7.27 5.88
N THR A 84 5.95 -7.63 4.61
CA THR A 84 6.14 -6.73 3.46
C THR A 84 4.82 -6.44 2.77
N PHE A 85 4.56 -5.17 2.47
CA PHE A 85 3.50 -4.75 1.55
C PHE A 85 4.10 -4.50 0.16
N ASP A 86 3.73 -5.30 -0.83
CA ASP A 86 4.18 -5.16 -2.22
C ASP A 86 3.01 -4.78 -3.13
N CYS A 87 3.09 -3.60 -3.74
CA CYS A 87 2.11 -3.10 -4.70
C CYS A 87 2.70 -2.81 -6.09
N THR A 88 3.84 -3.41 -6.42
CA THR A 88 4.50 -3.22 -7.71
C THR A 88 3.65 -3.70 -8.89
N TYR A 89 3.96 -3.21 -10.09
CA TYR A 89 3.33 -3.57 -11.35
C TYR A 89 1.83 -3.24 -11.47
N ASN A 90 1.33 -2.29 -10.68
CA ASN A 90 -0.05 -1.77 -10.77
C ASN A 90 -0.16 -0.52 -11.66
N GLN A 91 -1.33 0.15 -11.65
CA GLN A 91 -1.63 1.39 -12.38
C GLN A 91 -1.90 2.57 -11.43
N LEU A 92 -1.18 2.61 -10.31
CA LEU A 92 -1.40 3.58 -9.23
C LEU A 92 -0.93 4.99 -9.64
N SER A 93 -1.76 6.00 -9.35
CA SER A 93 -1.35 7.40 -9.49
C SER A 93 -0.75 7.96 -8.20
N THR A 94 -1.28 7.56 -7.05
CA THR A 94 -0.82 7.96 -5.71
C THR A 94 -0.62 6.71 -4.84
N LEU A 95 -0.07 6.89 -3.64
CA LEU A 95 -0.03 5.88 -2.59
C LEU A 95 -1.09 6.15 -1.50
N GLU A 96 -2.20 6.80 -1.85
CA GLU A 96 -3.34 6.92 -0.94
C GLU A 96 -3.81 5.53 -0.50
N TYR A 97 -4.18 5.40 0.77
CA TYR A 97 -4.58 4.12 1.41
C TYR A 97 -3.44 3.11 1.64
N LEU A 98 -2.17 3.53 1.55
CA LEU A 98 -1.03 2.73 1.97
C LEU A 98 -1.16 2.31 3.46
N PRO A 99 -0.66 1.13 3.90
CA PRO A 99 -0.61 0.80 5.32
C PRO A 99 0.14 1.86 6.12
N LYS A 100 -0.35 2.17 7.32
CA LYS A 100 0.33 3.05 8.28
C LYS A 100 1.62 2.44 8.80
N LYS A 101 1.74 1.11 8.77
CA LYS A 101 2.88 0.38 9.30
C LYS A 101 3.10 -0.93 8.55
N ALA A 102 4.35 -1.19 8.17
CA ALA A 102 4.82 -2.49 7.69
C ALA A 102 6.31 -2.68 8.00
N LYS A 103 6.83 -3.91 7.96
CA LYS A 103 8.30 -4.10 8.01
C LYS A 103 8.93 -3.66 6.70
N GLY A 104 8.36 -4.13 5.59
CA GLY A 104 8.81 -3.80 4.24
C GLY A 104 7.73 -3.09 3.45
N PHE A 105 8.12 -2.16 2.59
CA PHE A 105 7.26 -1.61 1.55
C PHE A 105 7.96 -1.66 0.20
N ILE A 106 7.30 -2.21 -0.81
CA ILE A 106 7.79 -2.29 -2.19
C ILE A 106 6.78 -1.66 -3.14
N PHE A 107 7.26 -0.72 -3.94
CA PHE A 107 6.53 -0.09 -5.04
C PHE A 107 7.48 0.17 -6.20
N ASP A 108 6.96 0.61 -7.35
CA ASP A 108 7.79 0.87 -8.53
C ASP A 108 7.70 2.32 -9.03
N ASN A 109 8.65 2.68 -9.88
CA ASN A 109 8.83 4.04 -10.41
C ASN A 109 7.76 4.50 -11.43
N THR A 110 6.72 3.70 -11.69
CA THR A 110 5.56 4.11 -12.50
C THR A 110 4.46 4.81 -11.70
N VAL A 111 4.51 4.76 -10.36
CA VAL A 111 3.66 5.57 -9.48
C VAL A 111 3.93 7.06 -9.73
N LYS A 112 2.89 7.88 -9.84
CA LYS A 112 3.04 9.32 -10.17
C LYS A 112 3.38 10.20 -8.97
N SER A 113 3.00 9.79 -7.78
CA SER A 113 3.22 10.53 -6.54
C SER A 113 3.30 9.58 -5.34
N ILE A 114 4.24 9.81 -4.42
CA ILE A 114 4.28 9.08 -3.14
C ILE A 114 3.28 9.63 -2.11
N PHE A 115 2.40 10.57 -2.48
CA PHE A 115 1.38 11.09 -1.58
C PHE A 115 0.53 9.95 -1.00
N THR A 116 0.48 9.87 0.32
CA THR A 116 -0.16 8.78 1.07
C THR A 116 -1.59 9.07 1.52
N GLY A 117 -2.15 10.24 1.17
CA GLY A 117 -3.47 10.65 1.65
C GLY A 117 -3.44 11.29 3.03
N GLY A 118 -2.32 11.92 3.41
CA GLY A 118 -2.18 12.62 4.69
C GLY A 118 -1.74 11.74 5.86
N ILE A 119 -1.35 10.48 5.61
CA ILE A 119 -0.84 9.58 6.65
C ILE A 119 0.69 9.51 6.63
N ASN A 120 1.31 9.57 7.79
CA ASN A 120 2.71 9.21 7.94
C ASN A 120 2.80 7.70 8.19
N SER A 121 3.63 7.03 7.39
CA SER A 121 3.75 5.56 7.41
C SER A 121 5.11 5.15 7.95
N ASN A 122 5.13 4.16 8.83
CA ASN A 122 6.36 3.65 9.45
C ASN A 122 6.76 2.32 8.79
N PHE A 123 7.87 2.36 8.04
CA PHE A 123 8.45 1.19 7.37
C PHE A 123 9.90 1.01 7.81
N GLU A 124 10.29 -0.22 8.18
CA GLU A 124 11.69 -0.51 8.50
C GLU A 124 12.55 -0.47 7.22
N LYS A 125 11.98 -0.90 6.09
CA LYS A 125 12.63 -0.87 4.79
C LYS A 125 11.65 -0.47 3.69
N VAL A 126 12.11 0.40 2.79
CA VAL A 126 11.39 0.74 1.57
C VAL A 126 12.26 0.40 0.37
N LEU A 127 11.71 -0.33 -0.60
CA LEU A 127 12.34 -0.65 -1.86
C LEU A 127 11.52 -0.07 -3.01
N MET A 128 12.11 0.88 -3.72
CA MET A 128 11.57 1.40 -4.98
C MET A 128 12.18 0.61 -6.14
N MET A 129 11.36 -0.13 -6.89
CA MET A 129 11.77 -0.89 -8.07
C MET A 129 11.77 -0.01 -9.33
N PHE A 130 12.83 -0.13 -10.14
CA PHE A 130 12.87 0.46 -11.48
C PHE A 130 12.20 -0.50 -12.47
N ARG A 131 10.89 -0.34 -12.67
CA ARG A 131 10.10 -1.14 -13.61
C ARG A 131 10.38 -0.77 -15.06
N THR A 132 10.66 0.50 -15.32
CA THR A 132 10.92 1.02 -16.67
C THR A 132 11.84 2.23 -16.64
N ASN A 133 12.59 2.44 -17.72
CA ASN A 133 13.37 3.65 -17.97
C ASN A 133 12.73 4.55 -19.03
N ASP A 134 11.56 4.18 -19.57
CA ASP A 134 10.83 5.01 -20.52
C ASP A 134 10.30 6.27 -19.81
N PRO A 135 10.77 7.48 -20.17
CA PRO A 135 10.33 8.72 -19.53
C PRO A 135 8.82 8.97 -19.63
N LYS A 136 8.12 8.33 -20.58
CA LYS A 136 6.66 8.42 -20.70
C LYS A 136 5.91 7.58 -19.67
N LEU A 137 6.57 6.57 -19.11
CA LEU A 137 6.01 5.62 -18.16
C LEU A 137 6.52 5.85 -16.74
N ILE A 138 7.65 6.54 -16.57
CA ILE A 138 8.09 7.04 -15.27
C ILE A 138 7.06 8.05 -14.78
N GLY A 139 6.43 7.74 -13.65
CA GLY A 139 5.47 8.62 -12.99
C GLY A 139 6.14 9.53 -11.97
N LEU A 140 7.20 9.04 -11.33
CA LEU A 140 7.72 9.65 -10.11
C LEU A 140 8.67 10.81 -10.39
N GLN A 141 8.60 11.88 -9.58
CA GLN A 141 9.52 13.01 -9.73
C GLN A 141 10.98 12.56 -9.49
N LYS A 142 11.89 13.04 -10.34
CA LYS A 142 13.32 12.67 -10.27
C LYS A 142 13.94 12.95 -8.90
N ILE A 143 13.54 14.05 -8.26
CA ILE A 143 14.05 14.43 -6.93
C ILE A 143 13.74 13.38 -5.85
N ILE A 144 12.59 12.69 -5.96
CA ILE A 144 12.24 11.59 -5.07
C ILE A 144 13.11 10.37 -5.40
N THR A 145 13.28 10.04 -6.68
CA THR A 145 14.10 8.88 -7.09
C THR A 145 15.58 9.06 -6.71
N ASP A 146 16.11 10.29 -6.81
CA ASP A 146 17.49 10.61 -6.44
C ASP A 146 17.72 10.49 -4.92
N ASN A 147 16.66 10.64 -4.12
CA ASN A 147 16.67 10.53 -2.66
C ASN A 147 16.04 9.21 -2.16
N ALA A 148 15.98 8.18 -3.01
CA ALA A 148 15.28 6.93 -2.69
C ALA A 148 15.81 6.21 -1.44
N ILE A 149 17.07 6.43 -1.07
CA ILE A 149 17.67 5.88 0.15
C ILE A 149 16.99 6.38 1.44
N TYR A 150 16.36 7.55 1.39
CA TYR A 150 15.69 8.19 2.52
C TYR A 150 14.19 7.91 2.57
N LEU A 151 13.66 7.08 1.66
CA LEU A 151 12.22 6.79 1.58
C LEU A 151 11.58 6.36 2.90
N PRO A 152 12.19 5.49 3.74
CA PRO A 152 11.61 5.15 5.05
C PRO A 152 11.30 6.40 5.88
N THR A 153 12.27 7.30 6.04
CA THR A 153 12.11 8.55 6.79
C THR A 153 11.19 9.54 6.08
N ILE A 154 11.25 9.63 4.75
CA ILE A 154 10.32 10.46 3.97
C ILE A 154 8.86 10.03 4.23
N PHE A 155 8.55 8.73 4.17
CA PHE A 155 7.19 8.25 4.43
C PHE A 155 6.74 8.52 5.87
N LYS A 156 7.67 8.49 6.83
CA LYS A 156 7.42 8.76 8.25
C LYS A 156 7.17 10.25 8.55
N TYR A 157 7.70 11.18 7.74
CA TYR A 157 7.68 12.60 8.06
C TYR A 157 7.03 13.53 7.02
N GLN A 158 6.76 13.09 5.79
CA GLN A 158 6.29 13.94 4.69
C GLN A 158 5.11 14.87 5.04
N ASN A 159 4.15 14.43 5.86
CA ASN A 159 3.00 15.27 6.22
C ASN A 159 3.34 16.27 7.34
N TYR A 160 4.29 15.96 8.22
CA TYR A 160 4.75 16.93 9.22
C TYR A 160 5.50 18.10 8.59
N TYR A 161 6.20 17.84 7.48
CA TYR A 161 6.92 18.85 6.72
C TYR A 161 6.04 19.54 5.67
N GLU A 162 4.76 19.17 5.53
CA GLU A 162 3.87 19.74 4.52
C GLU A 162 4.43 19.58 3.08
N VAL A 163 5.05 18.43 2.79
CA VAL A 163 5.56 18.08 1.45
C VAL A 163 4.47 18.11 0.39
N TRP A 164 3.20 18.02 0.78
CA TRP A 164 2.04 18.10 -0.10
C TRP A 164 1.18 19.29 0.28
N ASN A 165 0.88 20.13 -0.71
CA ASN A 165 -0.03 21.26 -0.55
C ASN A 165 -1.48 20.77 -0.35
N ASN A 166 -2.37 21.68 0.05
CA ASN A 166 -3.81 21.38 0.24
C ASN A 166 -4.50 20.84 -1.03
N ASP A 167 -3.99 21.20 -2.21
CA ASP A 167 -4.47 20.69 -3.51
C ASP A 167 -3.81 19.36 -3.92
N LYS A 168 -3.04 18.74 -3.01
CA LYS A 168 -2.27 17.51 -3.19
C LYS A 168 -1.08 17.63 -4.15
N SER A 169 -0.73 18.84 -4.59
CA SER A 169 0.48 19.07 -5.39
C SER A 169 1.75 18.95 -4.55
N PHE A 170 2.85 18.54 -5.19
CA PHE A 170 4.16 18.38 -4.55
C PHE A 170 4.77 19.74 -4.22
N ASN A 171 5.23 19.91 -2.98
CA ASN A 171 5.95 21.08 -2.50
C ASN A 171 7.45 20.77 -2.42
N GLU A 172 8.19 21.13 -3.47
CA GLU A 172 9.62 20.83 -3.59
C GLU A 172 10.46 21.52 -2.51
N GLN A 173 10.10 22.74 -2.10
CA GLN A 173 10.82 23.44 -1.03
C GLN A 173 10.73 22.65 0.29
N LYS A 174 9.52 22.25 0.66
CA LYS A 174 9.27 21.46 1.87
C LYS A 174 9.90 20.08 1.82
N PHE A 175 9.94 19.46 0.65
CA PHE A 175 10.68 18.23 0.45
C PHE A 175 12.18 18.42 0.68
N ASN A 176 12.78 19.49 0.15
CA ASN A 176 14.20 19.77 0.37
C ASN A 176 14.53 20.03 1.85
N GLU A 177 13.68 20.79 2.56
CA GLU A 177 13.80 20.99 4.02
C GLU A 177 13.83 19.64 4.76
N LEU A 178 12.91 18.72 4.43
CA LEU A 178 12.90 17.37 4.99
C LEU A 178 14.18 16.58 4.66
N ILE A 179 14.65 16.64 3.41
CA ILE A 179 15.87 15.94 3.01
C ILE A 179 17.11 16.46 3.73
N ASP A 180 17.19 17.77 3.96
CA ASP A 180 18.32 18.36 4.68
C ASP A 180 18.33 17.95 6.16
N ASP A 181 17.17 17.96 6.82
CA ASP A 181 17.04 17.45 8.20
C ASP A 181 17.37 15.95 8.31
N ILE A 182 17.03 15.13 7.30
CA ILE A 182 17.43 13.72 7.24
C ILE A 182 18.94 13.58 7.15
N LYS A 183 19.61 14.39 6.32
CA LYS A 183 21.08 14.38 6.22
C LYS A 183 21.75 14.85 7.51
N ASP A 184 21.08 15.70 8.28
CA ASP A 184 21.53 16.20 9.58
C ASP A 184 21.18 15.26 10.75
N GLY A 185 20.50 14.14 10.49
CA GLY A 185 20.31 13.04 11.44
C GLY A 185 18.86 12.76 11.88
N LEU A 186 17.85 13.28 11.17
CA LEU A 186 16.46 12.88 11.38
C LEU A 186 16.24 11.41 10.97
N GLU A 187 15.73 10.60 11.89
CA GLU A 187 15.42 9.16 11.70
C GLU A 187 14.00 8.77 12.15
#